data_AF-A0A7Y3UEF6-F1
#
_entry.id   AF-A0A7Y3UEF6-F1
#
_cell.length_a   1.000
_cell.length_b   1.000
_cell.length_c   1.000
_cell.angle_alpha   90.00
_cell.angle_beta   90.00
_cell.angle_gamma   90.00
#
_symmetry.space_group_name_H-M   'P 1'
#
loop_
_entity.id
_entity.type
_entity.pdbx_description
1 polymer ?
#
loop_
_entity_poly.entity_id
_entity_poly.type
_entity_poly.pdbx_seq_one_letter_code
_entity_poly.pdbx_strand_id
1 'polypeptide(L)'
;MGRQRLTASESKTIDACLGQFQRDEQHYVRFAEGLLEAFADNTILRRYIHSTRMRVKSVERLERKLKRVMLKGRRTAGPLVNTQNVHLFVKDYVGIRVLHIHMEQYREMKGIIDDILANEKIAIMEGPIAHVWDIEYRSFFGDLRVKVEERKSMYTSVHYALKPKKASPVTIELQVRTLSEELWGETSHALAYEDDQPAEHILDQLRVLARLTSGSTRLVDSLVKQHRQAKKQ
;
A
#
# COMPACT_ATOMS: atom_id res chain seq x y z
N MET A 1 22.77 -4.81 20.03
CA MET A 1 22.12 -3.53 20.39
C MET A 1 20.92 -3.85 21.28
N GLY A 2 20.88 -3.35 22.52
CA GLY A 2 19.82 -3.69 23.48
C GLY A 2 18.43 -3.29 22.98
N ARG A 3 17.44 -4.19 23.12
CA ARG A 3 16.02 -3.88 22.86
C ARG A 3 15.62 -2.69 23.74
N GLN A 4 15.52 -1.49 23.16
CA GLN A 4 15.04 -0.32 23.88
C GLN A 4 13.59 -0.57 24.31
N ARG A 5 13.37 -0.66 25.63
CA ARG A 5 12.05 -0.85 26.21
C ARG A 5 11.29 0.49 26.24
N LEU A 6 9.98 0.39 26.03
CA LEU A 6 9.05 1.50 26.18
C LEU A 6 8.88 1.84 27.66
N THR A 7 8.63 3.12 27.96
CA THR A 7 8.25 3.54 29.32
C THR A 7 6.78 3.19 29.58
N ALA A 8 6.39 3.12 30.86
CA ALA A 8 4.99 2.87 31.22
C ALA A 8 4.02 3.92 30.61
N SER A 9 4.45 5.19 30.54
CA SER A 9 3.67 6.26 29.91
C SER A 9 3.50 6.07 28.40
N GLU A 10 4.53 5.59 27.71
CA GLU A 10 4.45 5.31 26.26
C GLU A 10 3.57 4.12 25.96
N SER A 11 3.69 3.04 26.75
CA SER A 11 2.79 1.87 26.62
C SER A 11 1.33 2.31 26.79
N LYS A 12 1.02 3.10 27.82
CA LYS A 12 -0.33 3.64 28.03
C LYS A 12 -0.80 4.52 26.86
N THR A 13 0.10 5.26 26.24
CA THR A 13 -0.23 6.08 25.05
C THR A 13 -0.53 5.20 23.84
N ILE A 14 0.23 4.12 23.64
CA ILE A 14 -0.02 3.14 22.58
C ILE A 14 -1.37 2.46 22.79
N ASP A 15 -1.68 2.02 24.01
CA ASP A 15 -2.97 1.40 24.34
C ASP A 15 -4.14 2.34 24.08
N ALA A 16 -4.00 3.63 24.43
CA ALA A 16 -5.01 4.64 24.12
C ALA A 16 -5.21 4.83 22.61
N CYS A 17 -4.14 4.79 21.81
CA CYS A 17 -4.20 4.85 20.36
C CYS A 17 -4.88 3.60 19.77
N LEU A 18 -4.55 2.40 20.27
CA LEU A 18 -5.19 1.15 19.86
C LEU A 18 -6.70 1.20 20.10
N GLY A 19 -7.10 1.63 21.30
CA GLY A 19 -8.51 1.78 21.65
C GLY A 19 -9.24 2.79 20.76
N GLN A 20 -8.56 3.83 20.28
CA GLN A 20 -9.15 4.77 19.33
C GLN A 20 -9.42 4.13 17.97
N PHE A 21 -8.45 3.39 17.40
CA PHE A 21 -8.66 2.69 16.12
C PHE A 21 -9.79 1.67 16.19
N GLN A 22 -9.88 0.92 17.30
CA GLN A 22 -10.97 -0.04 17.51
C GLN A 22 -12.33 0.64 17.60
N ARG A 23 -12.44 1.76 18.33
CA ARG A 23 -13.69 2.54 18.41
C ARG A 23 -14.12 3.11 17.05
N ASP A 24 -13.14 3.56 16.26
CA ASP A 24 -13.40 4.20 14.97
C ASP A 24 -13.44 3.19 13.79
N GLU A 25 -13.21 1.90 14.02
CA GLU A 25 -13.00 0.89 12.97
C GLU A 25 -14.11 0.88 11.93
N GLN A 26 -15.37 0.92 12.38
CA GLN A 26 -16.53 0.95 11.49
C GLN A 26 -16.54 2.17 10.54
N HIS A 27 -15.93 3.30 10.92
CA HIS A 27 -15.78 4.44 10.02
C HIS A 27 -14.73 4.19 8.94
N TYR A 28 -13.62 3.52 9.27
CA TYR A 28 -12.61 3.14 8.28
C TYR A 28 -13.15 2.10 7.30
N VAL A 29 -13.84 1.07 7.82
CA VAL A 29 -14.41 -0.02 7.02
C VAL A 29 -15.47 0.53 6.08
N ARG A 30 -16.45 1.30 6.58
CA ARG A 30 -17.49 1.89 5.71
C ARG A 30 -16.93 2.79 4.62
N PHE A 31 -15.89 3.57 4.93
CA PHE A 31 -15.23 4.39 3.93
C PHE A 31 -14.55 3.54 2.86
N ALA A 32 -13.87 2.46 3.26
CA ALA A 32 -13.23 1.56 2.33
C ALA A 32 -14.23 0.79 1.46
N GLU A 33 -15.34 0.33 2.04
CA GLU A 33 -16.43 -0.34 1.32
C GLU A 33 -17.08 0.59 0.29
N GLY A 34 -17.37 1.84 0.66
CA GLY A 34 -17.92 2.82 -0.29
C GLY A 34 -16.99 3.09 -1.47
N LEU A 35 -15.67 3.14 -1.26
CA LEU A 35 -14.71 3.27 -2.36
C LEU A 35 -14.67 2.01 -3.24
N LEU A 36 -14.78 0.82 -2.65
CA LEU A 36 -14.85 -0.43 -3.42
C LEU A 36 -16.13 -0.51 -4.27
N GLU A 37 -17.25 -0.04 -3.75
CA GLU A 37 -18.52 0.05 -4.47
C GLU A 37 -18.39 1.01 -5.66
N ALA A 38 -17.84 2.22 -5.44
CA ALA A 38 -17.57 3.17 -6.52
C ALA A 38 -16.65 2.60 -7.63
N PHE A 39 -15.67 1.77 -7.27
CA PHE A 39 -14.82 1.06 -8.24
C PHE A 39 -15.57 -0.05 -8.98
N ALA A 40 -16.48 -0.75 -8.30
CA ALA A 40 -17.27 -1.82 -8.90
C ALA A 40 -18.33 -1.28 -9.88
N ASP A 41 -18.90 -0.12 -9.59
CA ASP A 41 -19.92 0.55 -10.41
C ASP A 41 -19.32 1.18 -11.69
N ASN A 42 -18.03 1.52 -11.67
CA ASN A 42 -17.36 2.01 -12.86
C ASN A 42 -17.09 0.88 -13.86
N THR A 43 -17.95 0.79 -14.88
CA THR A 43 -17.92 -0.26 -15.91
C THR A 43 -16.63 -0.30 -16.74
N ILE A 44 -15.88 0.80 -16.81
CA ILE A 44 -14.60 0.87 -17.54
C ILE A 44 -13.49 0.34 -16.63
N LEU A 45 -13.37 0.86 -15.41
CA LEU A 45 -12.36 0.43 -14.44
C LEU A 45 -12.45 -1.07 -14.16
N ARG A 46 -13.67 -1.60 -13.99
CA ARG A 46 -13.92 -3.02 -13.73
C ARG A 46 -13.30 -3.96 -14.77
N ARG A 47 -13.11 -3.52 -16.02
CA ARG A 47 -12.47 -4.33 -17.08
C ARG A 47 -10.99 -4.56 -16.85
N TYR A 48 -10.35 -3.68 -16.08
CA TYR A 48 -8.92 -3.76 -15.76
C TYR A 48 -8.66 -4.42 -14.40
N ILE A 49 -9.64 -4.38 -13.49
CA ILE A 49 -9.56 -5.01 -12.19
C ILE A 49 -9.80 -6.51 -12.32
N HIS A 50 -8.82 -7.32 -11.93
CA HIS A 50 -8.98 -8.75 -11.74
C HIS A 50 -9.74 -9.05 -10.44
N SER A 51 -9.28 -8.47 -9.33
CA SER A 51 -9.92 -8.62 -8.03
C SER A 51 -9.57 -7.48 -7.08
N THR A 52 -10.43 -7.26 -6.08
CA THR A 52 -10.17 -6.36 -4.97
C THR A 52 -10.10 -7.11 -3.65
N ARG A 53 -9.30 -6.60 -2.71
CA ARG A 53 -9.22 -7.12 -1.34
C ARG A 53 -9.25 -5.96 -0.36
N MET A 54 -10.10 -6.03 0.65
CA MET A 54 -10.02 -5.17 1.82
C MET A 54 -9.29 -5.91 2.94
N ARG A 55 -8.44 -5.20 3.67
CA ARG A 55 -7.72 -5.74 4.82
C ARG A 55 -7.76 -4.73 5.96
N VAL A 56 -8.28 -5.16 7.11
CA VAL A 56 -8.12 -4.46 8.38
C VAL A 56 -6.87 -4.99 9.07
N LYS A 57 -6.05 -4.09 9.61
CA LYS A 57 -4.83 -4.47 10.33
C LYS A 57 -5.19 -5.02 11.71
N SER A 58 -4.65 -6.20 12.06
CA SER A 58 -4.83 -6.77 13.39
C SER A 58 -4.22 -5.89 14.49
N VAL A 59 -4.77 -6.01 15.70
CA VAL A 59 -4.33 -5.23 16.87
C VAL A 59 -2.84 -5.41 17.14
N GLU A 60 -2.32 -6.64 17.02
CA GLU A 60 -0.90 -6.97 17.25
C GLU A 60 0.00 -6.32 16.20
N ARG A 61 -0.45 -6.28 14.94
CA ARG A 61 0.29 -5.63 13.85
C ARG A 61 0.27 -4.10 14.01
N LEU A 62 -0.85 -3.54 14.44
CA LEU A 62 -0.98 -2.12 14.71
C LEU A 62 -0.10 -1.72 15.90
N GLU A 63 -0.14 -2.46 17.00
CA GLU A 63 0.68 -2.23 18.18
C GLU A 63 2.17 -2.22 17.81
N ARG A 64 2.67 -3.24 17.11
CA ARG A 64 4.08 -3.26 16.64
C ARG A 64 4.43 -2.06 15.77
N LYS A 65 3.51 -1.59 14.92
CA LYS A 65 3.75 -0.37 14.13
C LYS A 65 3.86 0.85 15.03
N LEU A 66 2.95 1.02 16.00
CA LEU A 66 2.97 2.13 16.96
C LEU A 66 4.23 2.10 17.83
N LYS A 67 4.66 0.93 18.30
CA LYS A 67 5.93 0.77 19.04
C LYS A 67 7.13 1.24 18.22
N ARG A 68 7.22 0.83 16.95
CA ARG A 68 8.29 1.28 16.03
C ARG A 68 8.25 2.79 15.78
N VAL A 69 7.06 3.37 15.60
CA VAL A 69 6.88 4.82 15.42
C VAL A 69 7.32 5.59 16.67
N MET A 70 6.88 5.15 17.85
CA MET A 70 7.23 5.76 19.13
C MET A 70 8.75 5.75 19.36
N LEU A 71 9.39 4.59 19.20
CA LEU A 71 10.84 4.45 19.35
C LEU A 71 11.62 5.28 18.32
N LYS A 72 11.13 5.37 17.08
CA LYS A 72 11.74 6.22 16.05
C LYS A 72 11.65 7.70 16.44
N GLY A 73 10.46 8.17 16.86
CA GLY A 73 10.25 9.55 17.30
C GLY A 73 11.16 9.94 18.46
N ARG A 74 11.29 9.04 19.46
CA ARG A 74 12.26 9.21 20.56
C ARG A 74 13.70 9.33 20.06
N ARG A 75 14.14 8.42 19.19
CA ARG A 75 15.52 8.41 18.67
C ARG A 75 15.87 9.66 17.86
N THR A 76 14.91 10.19 17.12
CA THR A 76 15.12 11.35 16.25
C THR A 76 14.74 12.68 16.91
N ALA A 77 14.38 12.70 18.20
CA ALA A 77 13.78 13.85 18.88
C ALA A 77 12.60 14.47 18.09
N GLY A 78 11.85 13.62 17.38
CA GLY A 78 10.71 14.02 16.57
C GLY A 78 9.40 13.99 17.36
N PRO A 79 8.26 14.34 16.72
CA PRO A 79 6.96 14.29 17.36
C PRO A 79 6.64 12.86 17.84
N LEU A 80 6.25 12.74 19.12
CA LEU A 80 5.79 11.49 19.70
C LEU A 80 4.35 11.22 19.29
N VAL A 81 4.05 9.94 19.05
CA VAL A 81 2.70 9.50 18.66
C VAL A 81 1.76 9.56 19.86
N ASN A 82 0.55 10.09 19.64
CA ASN A 82 -0.53 10.17 20.60
C ASN A 82 -1.88 10.09 19.86
N THR A 83 -3.00 10.03 20.60
CA THR A 83 -4.34 9.90 20.04
C THR A 83 -4.75 11.04 19.08
N GLN A 84 -4.17 12.23 19.23
CA GLN A 84 -4.48 13.37 18.37
C GLN A 84 -3.76 13.28 17.01
N ASN A 85 -2.55 12.72 16.98
CA ASN A 85 -1.71 12.71 15.77
C ASN A 85 -1.47 11.31 15.18
N VAL A 86 -1.98 10.23 15.80
CA VAL A 86 -1.69 8.85 15.40
C VAL A 86 -2.06 8.54 13.94
N HIS A 87 -3.14 9.15 13.46
CA HIS A 87 -3.61 9.01 12.08
C HIS A 87 -2.62 9.55 11.03
N LEU A 88 -1.68 10.43 11.42
CA LEU A 88 -0.61 10.90 10.53
C LEU A 88 0.48 9.84 10.33
N PHE A 89 0.67 8.96 11.31
CA PHE A 89 1.70 7.92 11.31
C PHE A 89 1.19 6.56 10.82
N VAL A 90 -0.10 6.28 11.03
CA VAL A 90 -0.76 5.05 10.61
C VAL A 90 -1.82 5.38 9.57
N LYS A 91 -1.43 5.26 8.30
CA LYS A 91 -2.29 5.52 7.13
C LYS A 91 -2.97 4.25 6.57
N ASP A 92 -2.50 3.10 7.02
CA ASP A 92 -2.78 1.75 6.54
C ASP A 92 -3.43 0.91 7.65
N TYR A 93 -4.34 1.51 8.43
CA TYR A 93 -5.16 0.74 9.37
C TYR A 93 -6.14 -0.15 8.61
N VAL A 94 -6.84 0.44 7.64
CA VAL A 94 -7.58 -0.27 6.60
C VAL A 94 -6.88 -0.02 5.27
N GLY A 95 -6.61 -1.10 4.55
CA GLY A 95 -6.02 -1.08 3.23
C GLY A 95 -6.93 -1.73 2.20
N ILE A 96 -7.02 -1.13 1.03
CA ILE A 96 -7.65 -1.70 -0.17
C ILE A 96 -6.54 -2.08 -1.15
N ARG A 97 -6.63 -3.28 -1.71
CA ARG A 97 -5.79 -3.71 -2.82
C ARG A 97 -6.65 -3.87 -4.05
N VAL A 98 -6.24 -3.22 -5.13
CA VAL A 98 -6.79 -3.39 -6.47
C VAL A 98 -5.76 -4.16 -7.28
N LEU A 99 -6.13 -5.39 -7.66
CA LEU A 99 -5.27 -6.30 -8.40
C LEU A 99 -5.60 -6.26 -9.89
N HIS A 100 -4.60 -6.02 -10.73
CA HIS A 100 -4.67 -6.13 -12.18
C HIS A 100 -3.69 -7.20 -12.69
N ILE A 101 -3.71 -7.50 -13.98
CA ILE A 101 -2.92 -8.58 -14.57
C ILE A 101 -1.53 -8.11 -14.95
N HIS A 102 -1.44 -6.96 -15.62
CA HIS A 102 -0.18 -6.49 -16.22
C HIS A 102 -0.05 -4.97 -16.10
N MET A 103 1.18 -4.44 -16.14
CA MET A 103 1.46 -3.06 -15.74
C MET A 103 0.88 -2.03 -16.71
N GLU A 104 0.80 -2.36 -18.00
CA GLU A 104 0.22 -1.44 -18.98
C GLU A 104 -1.26 -1.11 -18.71
N GLN A 105 -2.00 -1.95 -17.96
CA GLN A 105 -3.37 -1.63 -17.54
C GLN A 105 -3.42 -0.42 -16.61
N TYR A 106 -2.37 -0.22 -15.80
CA TYR A 106 -2.30 0.89 -14.86
C TYR A 106 -2.36 2.26 -15.56
N ARG A 107 -1.84 2.36 -16.80
CA ARG A 107 -1.92 3.58 -17.61
C ARG A 107 -3.37 4.06 -17.78
N GLU A 108 -4.27 3.13 -18.08
CA GLU A 108 -5.70 3.41 -18.26
C GLU A 108 -6.39 3.57 -16.90
N MET A 109 -6.08 2.69 -15.95
CA MET A 109 -6.70 2.70 -14.62
C MET A 109 -6.44 3.99 -13.86
N LYS A 110 -5.24 4.58 -13.97
CA LYS A 110 -4.85 5.77 -13.20
C LYS A 110 -5.83 6.92 -13.41
N GLY A 111 -6.13 7.26 -14.67
CA GLY A 111 -7.05 8.36 -14.97
C GLY A 111 -8.44 8.10 -14.40
N ILE A 112 -8.94 6.89 -14.56
CA ILE A 112 -10.27 6.50 -14.08
C ILE A 112 -10.33 6.52 -12.54
N ILE A 113 -9.29 6.02 -11.86
CA ILE A 113 -9.19 6.06 -10.39
C ILE A 113 -9.20 7.53 -9.93
N ASP A 114 -8.36 8.38 -10.51
CA ASP A 114 -8.29 9.80 -10.15
C ASP A 114 -9.66 10.50 -10.34
N ASP A 115 -10.36 10.20 -11.43
CA ASP A 115 -11.70 10.74 -11.72
C ASP A 115 -12.75 10.27 -10.69
N ILE A 116 -12.75 8.99 -10.33
CA ILE A 116 -13.65 8.46 -9.29
C ILE A 116 -13.36 9.16 -7.95
N LEU A 117 -12.09 9.26 -7.56
CA LEU A 117 -11.72 9.92 -6.30
C LEU A 117 -12.18 11.39 -6.29
N ALA A 118 -12.06 12.10 -7.41
CA ALA A 118 -12.54 13.47 -7.54
C ALA A 118 -14.06 13.57 -7.44
N ASN A 119 -14.80 12.70 -8.13
CA ASN A 119 -16.26 12.68 -8.15
C ASN A 119 -16.85 12.34 -6.76
N GLU A 120 -16.26 11.37 -6.07
CA GLU A 120 -16.61 10.98 -4.70
C GLU A 120 -16.12 12.00 -3.64
N LYS A 121 -15.46 13.09 -4.08
CA LYS A 121 -14.89 14.14 -3.22
C LYS A 121 -13.89 13.60 -2.19
N ILE A 122 -13.25 12.48 -2.51
CA ILE A 122 -12.25 11.83 -1.67
C ILE A 122 -10.96 12.64 -1.73
N ALA A 123 -10.45 12.99 -0.56
CA ALA A 123 -9.21 13.75 -0.45
C ALA A 123 -8.00 12.82 -0.52
N ILE A 124 -7.10 13.07 -1.47
CA ILE A 124 -5.79 12.44 -1.53
C ILE A 124 -4.88 13.16 -0.54
N MET A 125 -4.50 12.46 0.54
CA MET A 125 -3.56 12.96 1.54
C MET A 125 -2.11 12.81 1.05
N GLU A 126 -1.82 11.69 0.38
CA GLU A 126 -0.51 11.39 -0.19
C GLU A 126 -0.69 10.48 -1.41
N GLY A 127 0.13 10.69 -2.44
CA GLY A 127 0.18 9.87 -3.64
C GLY A 127 -0.60 10.42 -4.83
N PRO A 128 -0.64 9.65 -5.95
CA PRO A 128 -0.04 8.33 -6.11
C PRO A 128 1.49 8.31 -5.95
N ILE A 129 2.00 7.35 -5.19
CA ILE A 129 3.43 7.06 -5.08
C ILE A 129 3.70 5.65 -5.61
N ALA A 130 4.44 5.54 -6.69
CA ALA A 130 4.99 4.28 -7.17
C ALA A 130 6.27 3.96 -6.41
N HIS A 131 6.20 2.97 -5.54
CA HIS A 131 7.41 2.31 -5.05
C HIS A 131 7.93 1.43 -6.17
N VAL A 132 9.16 1.65 -6.59
CA VAL A 132 9.79 0.87 -7.67
C VAL A 132 11.20 0.48 -7.31
N TRP A 133 11.73 -0.49 -8.04
CA TRP A 133 13.14 -0.83 -8.01
C TRP A 133 13.73 -0.98 -9.42
N ASP A 134 12.89 -1.24 -10.43
CA ASP A 134 13.28 -1.35 -11.84
C ASP A 134 13.30 0.04 -12.50
N ILE A 135 14.35 0.31 -13.28
CA ILE A 135 14.55 1.54 -14.04
C ILE A 135 13.46 1.71 -15.11
N GLU A 136 12.99 0.64 -15.74
CA GLU A 136 11.94 0.73 -16.76
C GLU A 136 10.62 1.20 -16.16
N TYR A 137 10.21 0.64 -15.02
CA TYR A 137 9.01 1.07 -14.33
C TYR A 137 9.15 2.49 -13.78
N ARG A 138 10.35 2.91 -13.37
CA ARG A 138 10.61 4.31 -13.02
C ARG A 138 10.24 5.25 -14.15
N SER A 139 10.65 4.95 -15.38
CA SER A 139 10.28 5.75 -16.57
C SER A 139 8.77 5.68 -16.84
N PHE A 140 8.19 4.47 -16.82
CA PHE A 140 6.75 4.27 -17.03
C PHE A 140 5.89 5.12 -16.08
N PHE A 141 6.19 5.11 -14.77
CA PHE A 141 5.44 5.91 -13.79
C PHE A 141 5.76 7.40 -13.90
N GLY A 142 6.98 7.77 -14.27
CA GLY A 142 7.37 9.14 -14.56
C GLY A 142 6.55 9.76 -15.69
N ASP A 143 6.36 9.03 -16.79
CA ASP A 143 5.54 9.46 -17.93
C ASP A 143 4.07 9.66 -17.53
N LEU A 144 3.58 8.90 -16.55
CA LEU A 144 2.24 9.02 -15.98
C LEU A 144 2.13 10.10 -14.89
N ARG A 145 3.20 10.86 -14.64
CA ARG A 145 3.31 11.87 -13.57
C ARG A 145 3.00 11.30 -12.18
N VAL A 146 3.33 10.02 -11.95
CA VAL A 146 3.27 9.38 -10.64
C VAL A 146 4.59 9.63 -9.91
N LYS A 147 4.53 10.01 -8.64
CA LYS A 147 5.75 10.19 -7.83
C LYS A 147 6.44 8.83 -7.70
N VAL A 148 7.74 8.76 -8.01
CA VAL A 148 8.51 7.52 -7.91
C VAL A 148 9.39 7.54 -6.67
N GLU A 149 9.35 6.48 -5.87
CA GLU A 149 10.24 6.26 -4.73
C GLU A 149 10.97 4.92 -4.84
N GLU A 150 12.29 4.96 -4.88
CA GLU A 150 13.10 3.74 -4.98
C GLU A 150 13.11 2.95 -3.67
N ARG A 151 12.83 1.66 -3.78
CA ARG A 151 12.85 0.72 -2.66
C ARG A 151 13.89 -0.37 -2.88
N LYS A 152 14.85 -0.47 -1.95
CA LYS A 152 15.86 -1.54 -1.91
C LYS A 152 15.27 -2.94 -1.71
N SER A 153 14.02 -3.03 -1.27
CA SER A 153 13.30 -4.30 -1.07
C SER A 153 12.80 -4.94 -2.38
N MET A 154 13.16 -4.38 -3.55
CA MET A 154 12.80 -4.92 -4.88
C MET A 154 11.29 -5.04 -5.12
N TYR A 155 10.52 -4.14 -4.51
CA TYR A 155 9.06 -4.17 -4.56
C TYR A 155 8.50 -3.09 -5.47
N THR A 156 7.54 -3.46 -6.33
CA THR A 156 6.81 -2.54 -7.19
C THR A 156 5.33 -2.44 -6.78
N SER A 157 4.84 -1.24 -6.49
CA SER A 157 3.41 -0.97 -6.20
C SER A 157 3.10 0.51 -6.15
N VAL A 158 1.88 0.89 -6.53
CA VAL A 158 1.38 2.25 -6.42
C VAL A 158 0.51 2.40 -5.17
N HIS A 159 0.84 3.34 -4.30
CA HIS A 159 0.13 3.61 -3.06
C HIS A 159 -0.52 4.99 -3.08
N TYR A 160 -1.73 5.07 -2.52
CA TYR A 160 -2.44 6.30 -2.19
C TYR A 160 -2.82 6.27 -0.72
N ALA A 161 -2.70 7.40 -0.03
CA ALA A 161 -3.31 7.61 1.27
C ALA A 161 -4.55 8.49 1.08
N LEU A 162 -5.73 7.94 1.36
CA LEU A 162 -7.02 8.55 1.05
C LEU A 162 -7.78 8.90 2.33
N LYS A 163 -8.53 9.99 2.29
CA LYS A 163 -9.43 10.43 3.35
C LYS A 163 -10.82 10.73 2.78
N PRO A 164 -11.91 10.49 3.53
CA PRO A 164 -13.25 10.90 3.09
C PRO A 164 -13.34 12.40 2.78
N LYS A 165 -12.60 13.21 3.54
CA LYS A 165 -12.43 14.65 3.36
C LYS A 165 -11.15 15.11 4.05
N LYS A 166 -10.61 16.27 3.68
CA LYS A 166 -9.32 16.80 4.19
C LYS A 166 -9.23 16.82 5.73
N ALA A 167 -10.31 17.24 6.40
CA ALA A 167 -10.37 17.35 7.86
C ALA A 167 -10.59 16.01 8.59
N SER A 168 -10.87 14.92 7.88
CA SER A 168 -11.13 13.63 8.51
C SER A 168 -9.86 13.06 9.16
N PRO A 169 -9.95 12.51 10.38
CA PRO A 169 -8.86 11.72 10.96
C PRO A 169 -8.78 10.32 10.34
N VAL A 170 -9.86 9.84 9.70
CA VAL A 170 -9.91 8.53 9.04
C VAL A 170 -9.08 8.56 7.76
N THR A 171 -8.10 7.67 7.66
CA THR A 171 -7.23 7.51 6.49
C THR A 171 -7.16 6.03 6.12
N ILE A 172 -7.33 5.72 4.85
CA ILE A 172 -7.15 4.36 4.30
C ILE A 172 -6.02 4.38 3.26
N GLU A 173 -5.40 3.23 3.05
CA GLU A 173 -4.38 3.04 2.04
C GLU A 173 -4.98 2.30 0.84
N LEU A 174 -4.88 2.86 -0.37
CA LEU A 174 -5.20 2.16 -1.61
C LEU A 174 -3.90 1.73 -2.28
N GLN A 175 -3.79 0.45 -2.60
CA GLN A 175 -2.65 -0.16 -3.27
C GLN A 175 -3.11 -0.72 -4.62
N VAL A 176 -2.48 -0.28 -5.71
CA VAL A 176 -2.71 -0.81 -7.06
C VAL A 176 -1.50 -1.65 -7.46
N ARG A 177 -1.74 -2.93 -7.78
CA ARG A 177 -0.71 -3.97 -7.94
C ARG A 177 -1.11 -4.97 -9.01
N THR A 178 -0.13 -5.56 -9.66
CA THR A 178 -0.30 -6.78 -10.46
C THR A 178 -0.45 -8.01 -9.56
N LEU A 179 -1.03 -9.10 -10.07
CA LEU A 179 -1.05 -10.40 -9.38
C LEU A 179 0.35 -10.90 -9.02
N SER A 180 1.33 -10.68 -9.89
CA SER A 180 2.72 -11.06 -9.63
C SER A 180 3.30 -10.28 -8.44
N GLU A 181 3.06 -8.97 -8.36
CA GLU A 181 3.50 -8.15 -7.23
C GLU A 181 2.79 -8.52 -5.93
N GLU A 182 1.53 -8.96 -6.00
CA GLU A 182 0.80 -9.44 -4.83
C GLU A 182 1.35 -10.78 -4.33
N LEU A 183 1.75 -11.70 -5.23
CA LEU A 183 2.44 -12.93 -4.84
C LEU A 183 3.68 -12.61 -3.99
N TRP A 184 4.57 -11.76 -4.50
CA TRP A 184 5.75 -11.35 -3.73
C TRP A 184 5.37 -10.62 -2.43
N GLY A 185 4.38 -9.73 -2.50
CA GLY A 185 3.89 -8.96 -1.35
C GLY A 185 3.42 -9.86 -0.22
N GLU A 186 2.56 -10.84 -0.51
CA GLU A 186 2.04 -11.77 0.49
C GLU A 186 3.12 -12.74 1.01
N THR A 187 3.98 -13.27 0.14
CA THR A 187 5.08 -14.15 0.58
C THR A 187 6.06 -13.41 1.49
N SER A 188 6.49 -12.20 1.11
CA SER A 188 7.38 -11.39 1.94
C SER A 188 6.74 -11.01 3.27
N HIS A 189 5.44 -10.69 3.27
CA HIS A 189 4.70 -10.39 4.49
C HIS A 189 4.50 -11.60 5.40
N ALA A 190 4.39 -12.81 4.87
CA ALA A 190 4.29 -14.03 5.67
C ALA A 190 5.65 -14.36 6.31
N LEU A 191 6.73 -14.35 5.53
CA LEU A 191 8.07 -14.73 6.00
C LEU A 191 8.71 -13.68 6.93
N ALA A 192 8.52 -12.38 6.64
CA ALA A 192 9.00 -11.31 7.53
C ALA A 192 8.15 -11.13 8.80
N TYR A 193 7.05 -11.88 8.94
CA TYR A 193 6.19 -11.83 10.13
C TYR A 193 6.61 -12.82 11.22
N GLU A 194 7.15 -13.98 10.82
CA GLU A 194 7.61 -15.00 11.78
C GLU A 194 8.84 -14.52 12.55
N ASP A 195 9.71 -13.75 11.90
CA ASP A 195 10.91 -13.17 12.51
C ASP A 195 10.96 -11.64 12.34
N ASP A 196 11.10 -10.88 13.44
CA ASP A 196 11.39 -9.42 13.41
C ASP A 196 12.72 -9.10 12.67
N GLN A 197 13.54 -10.13 12.43
CA GLN A 197 14.78 -10.16 11.67
C GLN A 197 14.85 -11.51 10.93
N PRO A 198 14.20 -11.67 9.76
CA PRO A 198 14.30 -12.92 9.01
C PRO A 198 15.76 -13.23 8.68
N ALA A 199 16.13 -14.51 8.72
CA ALA A 199 17.49 -14.95 8.43
C ALA A 199 17.95 -14.49 7.03
N GLU A 200 19.25 -14.22 6.87
CA GLU A 200 19.81 -13.66 5.65
C GLU A 200 19.48 -14.50 4.40
N HIS A 201 19.54 -15.83 4.51
CA HIS A 201 19.19 -16.73 3.42
C HIS A 201 17.73 -16.59 2.97
N ILE A 202 16.79 -16.30 3.87
CA ILE A 202 15.37 -16.02 3.52
C ILE A 202 15.26 -14.70 2.77
N LEU A 203 16.00 -13.66 3.22
CA LEU A 203 16.04 -12.38 2.53
C LEU A 203 16.60 -12.51 1.12
N ASP A 204 17.61 -13.36 0.92
CA ASP A 204 18.15 -13.64 -0.41
C ASP A 204 17.14 -14.36 -1.30
N GLN A 205 16.42 -15.36 -0.80
CA GLN A 205 15.34 -16.01 -1.56
C GLN A 205 14.21 -15.03 -1.90
N LEU A 206 13.86 -14.11 -0.99
CA LEU A 206 12.88 -13.05 -1.28
C LEU A 206 13.35 -12.08 -2.37
N ARG A 207 14.65 -11.78 -2.45
CA ARG A 207 15.23 -10.99 -3.55
C ARG A 207 15.17 -11.75 -4.88
N VAL A 208 15.41 -13.07 -4.87
CA VAL A 208 15.25 -13.91 -6.06
C VAL A 208 13.79 -13.91 -6.52
N LEU A 209 12.84 -14.13 -5.61
CA LEU A 209 11.40 -14.07 -5.90
C LEU A 209 10.99 -12.71 -6.47
N ALA A 210 11.56 -11.61 -5.98
CA ALA A 210 11.29 -10.26 -6.49
C ALA A 210 11.70 -10.10 -7.96
N ARG A 211 12.87 -10.65 -8.32
CA ARG A 211 13.38 -10.65 -9.69
C ARG A 211 12.52 -11.50 -10.61
N LEU A 212 12.11 -12.69 -10.17
CA LEU A 212 11.21 -13.57 -10.92
C LEU A 212 9.86 -12.90 -11.13
N THR A 213 9.28 -12.33 -10.08
CA THR A 213 8.03 -11.56 -10.11
C THR A 213 8.08 -10.44 -11.14
N SER A 214 9.13 -9.63 -11.12
CA SER A 214 9.29 -8.52 -12.06
C SER A 214 9.54 -9.03 -13.49
N GLY A 215 10.27 -10.13 -13.64
CA GLY A 215 10.44 -10.82 -14.92
C GLY A 215 9.12 -11.33 -15.50
N SER A 216 8.26 -11.93 -14.66
CA SER A 216 6.92 -12.38 -15.04
C SER A 216 6.05 -11.21 -15.50
N THR A 217 5.99 -10.10 -14.74
CA THR A 217 5.22 -8.92 -15.15
C THR A 217 5.69 -8.39 -16.51
N ARG A 218 7.02 -8.27 -16.71
CA ARG A 218 7.58 -7.80 -18.00
C ARG A 218 7.27 -8.73 -19.16
N LEU A 219 7.36 -10.05 -18.95
CA LEU A 219 7.00 -11.02 -19.98
C LEU A 219 5.52 -10.88 -20.36
N VAL A 220 4.63 -10.73 -19.39
CA VAL A 220 3.20 -10.53 -19.64
C VAL A 220 2.97 -9.22 -20.41
N ASP A 221 3.59 -8.11 -20.00
CA ASP A 221 3.47 -6.83 -20.72
C ASP A 221 3.96 -6.94 -22.17
N SER A 222 5.08 -7.63 -22.40
CA SER A 222 5.61 -7.90 -23.74
C SER A 222 4.63 -8.72 -24.60
N LEU A 223 4.09 -9.82 -24.05
CA LEU A 223 3.11 -10.66 -24.74
C LEU A 223 1.85 -9.88 -25.11
N VAL A 224 1.34 -9.05 -24.20
CA VAL A 224 0.17 -8.20 -24.45
C VAL A 224 0.47 -7.18 -25.55
N LYS A 225 1.65 -6.56 -25.54
CA LYS A 225 2.08 -5.61 -26.58
C LYS A 225 2.15 -6.28 -27.95
N GLN A 226 2.76 -7.46 -28.04
CA GLN A 226 2.86 -8.24 -29.28
C GLN A 226 1.48 -8.66 -29.80
N HIS A 227 0.60 -9.15 -28.93
CA HIS A 227 -0.77 -9.52 -29.32
C HIS A 227 -1.57 -8.34 -29.87
N ARG A 228 -1.44 -7.15 -29.25
CA ARG A 228 -2.08 -5.92 -29.74
C ARG A 228 -1.53 -5.48 -31.10
N GLN A 229 -0.25 -5.70 -31.37
CA GLN A 229 0.36 -5.40 -32.67
C GLN A 229 -0.12 -6.37 -33.75
N ALA A 230 -0.16 -7.66 -33.45
CA ALA A 230 -0.64 -8.68 -34.38
C ALA A 230 -2.11 -8.48 -34.79
N LYS A 231 -2.96 -7.96 -33.90
CA LYS A 231 -4.36 -7.62 -34.22
C LYS A 231 -4.56 -6.35 -35.05
N LYS A 232 -3.52 -5.51 -35.18
CA LYS A 232 -3.58 -4.26 -35.96
C LYS A 232 -3.07 -4.43 -37.40
N GLN A 233 -2.46 -5.57 -37.69
CA GLN A 233 -2.06 -6.00 -39.04
C GLN A 233 -3.22 -6.77 -39.68
#